data_AF-A0A1B8X485-F1
#
_entry.id   AF-A0A1B8X485-F1
#
_cell.length_a   1.000
_cell.length_b   1.000
_cell.length_c   1.000
_cell.angle_alpha   90.00
_cell.angle_beta   90.00
_cell.angle_gamma   90.00
#
_symmetry.space_group_name_H-M   'P 1'
#
loop_
_entity.id
_entity.type
_entity.pdbx_description
1 polymer ?
#
loop_
_entity_poly.entity_id
_entity_poly.type
_entity_poly.pdbx_seq_one_letter_code
_entity_poly.pdbx_strand_id
1 'polypeptide(L)'
;MTNCVNIKGKDYSLDILGLIVGTQKLEVTNSFAEEHLLLCEVLDNPFILPFFLEKFYTMDIKDPENFRLALWRVQVDSDLRLGEDISKHQQRSYVTRTLEKLLFSEVLLEVVAEPDTSDESGFC
;
A
#
# COMPACT_ATOMS: atom_id res chain seq x y z
N MET A 1 -6.60 1.13 -21.17
CA MET A 1 -5.67 2.26 -21.17
C MET A 1 -5.53 2.71 -19.73
N THR A 2 -4.37 2.50 -19.12
CA THR A 2 -4.11 2.97 -17.76
C THR A 2 -3.96 4.49 -17.83
N ASN A 3 -4.83 5.21 -17.14
CA ASN A 3 -4.73 6.67 -17.07
C ASN A 3 -3.52 7.00 -16.19
N CYS A 4 -2.51 7.67 -16.76
CA CYS A 4 -1.28 8.03 -16.07
C CYS A 4 -1.04 9.55 -16.11
N VAL A 5 -0.27 10.04 -15.14
CA VAL A 5 0.22 11.42 -15.08
C VAL A 5 1.74 11.42 -15.00
N ASN A 6 2.39 12.28 -15.79
CA ASN A 6 3.84 12.46 -15.72
C ASN A 6 4.20 13.51 -14.67
N ILE A 7 4.98 13.10 -13.66
CA ILE A 7 5.46 13.98 -12.58
C ILE A 7 6.97 13.83 -12.54
N LYS A 8 7.69 14.95 -12.72
CA LYS A 8 9.18 14.99 -12.73
C LYS A 8 9.81 13.97 -13.69
N GLY A 9 9.18 13.69 -14.84
CA GLY A 9 9.70 12.77 -15.85
C GLY A 9 9.37 11.29 -15.62
N LYS A 10 8.55 10.97 -14.61
CA LYS A 10 8.07 9.61 -14.33
C LYS A 10 6.55 9.53 -14.42
N ASP A 11 6.05 8.44 -14.99
CA ASP A 11 4.62 8.19 -15.12
C ASP A 11 4.08 7.49 -13.88
N TYR A 12 2.95 7.98 -13.38
CA TYR A 12 2.25 7.43 -12.22
C TYR A 12 0.80 7.10 -12.59
N SER A 13 0.32 5.94 -12.17
CA SER A 13 -1.09 5.55 -12.32
C SER A 13 -2.00 6.52 -11.55
N LEU A 14 -2.95 7.15 -12.25
CA LEU A 14 -3.94 8.04 -11.64
C LEU A 14 -4.86 7.30 -10.67
N ASP A 15 -5.13 6.02 -10.93
CA ASP A 15 -5.97 5.21 -10.06
C ASP A 15 -5.26 4.94 -8.71
N ILE A 16 -3.98 4.59 -8.74
CA ILE A 16 -3.17 4.35 -7.53
C ILE A 16 -2.96 5.67 -6.76
N LEU A 17 -2.65 6.76 -7.47
CA LEU A 17 -2.52 8.09 -6.85
C LEU A 17 -3.82 8.55 -6.20
N GLY A 18 -4.96 8.39 -6.90
CA GLY A 18 -6.28 8.71 -6.38
C GLY A 18 -6.61 7.91 -5.13
N LEU A 19 -6.26 6.63 -5.10
CA LEU A 19 -6.42 5.77 -3.93
C LEU A 19 -5.59 6.25 -2.74
N ILE A 20 -4.30 6.53 -2.95
CA ILE A 20 -3.36 6.99 -1.91
C ILE A 20 -3.84 8.31 -1.31
N VAL A 21 -4.16 9.28 -2.16
CA VAL A 21 -4.62 10.62 -1.75
C VAL A 21 -6.06 10.59 -1.21
N GLY A 22 -6.81 9.51 -1.46
CA GLY A 22 -8.19 9.35 -0.99
C GLY A 22 -9.20 10.17 -1.80
N THR A 23 -8.94 10.41 -3.08
CA THR A 23 -9.78 11.24 -3.96
C THR A 23 -10.15 10.48 -5.23
N GLN A 24 -11.44 10.40 -5.54
CA GLN A 24 -11.95 9.72 -6.75
C GLN A 24 -11.74 10.51 -8.05
N LYS A 25 -11.56 11.84 -7.96
CA LYS A 25 -11.31 12.73 -9.09
C LYS A 25 -10.04 13.53 -8.83
N LEU A 26 -8.91 12.99 -9.26
CA LEU A 26 -7.63 13.64 -9.09
C LEU A 26 -7.48 14.79 -10.09
N GLU A 27 -7.37 16.02 -9.61
CA GLU A 27 -6.96 17.15 -10.46
C GLU A 27 -5.44 17.09 -10.66
N VAL A 28 -4.99 17.09 -11.91
CA VAL A 28 -3.57 16.95 -12.31
C VAL A 28 -2.71 18.16 -11.91
N THR A 29 -3.32 19.18 -11.32
CA THR A 29 -2.68 20.39 -10.77
C THR A 29 -2.06 20.17 -9.39
N ASN A 30 -2.31 19.03 -8.74
CA ASN A 30 -1.90 18.80 -7.37
C ASN A 30 -0.40 18.49 -7.27
N SER A 31 0.34 19.31 -6.50
CA SER A 31 1.70 18.99 -6.08
C SER A 31 1.64 17.84 -5.07
N PHE A 32 1.95 16.62 -5.51
CA PHE A 32 1.96 15.45 -4.65
C PHE A 32 3.17 15.43 -3.69
N ALA A 33 2.93 14.98 -2.46
CA ALA A 33 3.99 14.74 -1.48
C ALA A 33 4.92 13.61 -1.96
N GLU A 34 6.21 13.68 -1.64
CA GLU A 34 7.20 12.73 -2.16
C GLU A 34 6.94 11.31 -1.64
N GLU A 35 6.55 11.20 -0.36
CA GLU A 35 6.16 9.95 0.29
C GLU A 35 5.03 9.23 -0.46
N HIS A 36 4.04 9.97 -0.98
CA HIS A 36 2.95 9.41 -1.77
C HIS A 36 3.41 8.95 -3.14
N LEU A 37 4.30 9.71 -3.79
CA LEU A 37 4.87 9.31 -5.07
C LEU A 37 5.69 8.02 -4.92
N LEU A 38 6.55 7.94 -3.90
CA LEU A 38 7.33 6.73 -3.62
C LEU A 38 6.43 5.53 -3.31
N LEU A 39 5.35 5.74 -2.55
CA LEU A 39 4.37 4.71 -2.29
C LEU A 39 3.73 4.20 -3.60
N CYS A 40 3.40 5.09 -4.55
CA CYS A 40 2.92 4.65 -5.87
C CYS A 40 3.92 3.74 -6.57
N GLU A 41 5.21 4.08 -6.55
CA GLU A 41 6.25 3.30 -7.24
C GLU A 41 6.34 1.87 -6.70
N VAL A 42 6.36 1.72 -5.38
CA VAL A 42 6.45 0.40 -4.75
C VAL A 42 5.14 -0.39 -4.87
N LEU A 43 3.99 0.26 -5.01
CA LEU A 43 2.71 -0.43 -5.26
C LEU A 43 2.53 -0.86 -6.72
N ASP A 44 3.19 -0.16 -7.65
CA ASP A 44 3.22 -0.53 -9.07
C ASP A 44 4.19 -1.69 -9.31
N ASN A 45 5.33 -1.70 -8.61
CA ASN A 45 6.28 -2.81 -8.60
C ASN A 45 6.71 -3.21 -7.17
N PRO A 46 5.96 -4.10 -6.50
CA PRO A 46 6.25 -4.55 -5.12
C PRO A 46 7.66 -5.10 -4.89
N PHE A 47 8.30 -5.65 -5.93
CA PHE A 47 9.64 -6.23 -5.83
C PHE A 47 10.75 -5.20 -5.60
N ILE A 48 10.49 -3.91 -5.80
CA ILE A 48 11.49 -2.87 -5.51
C ILE A 48 11.50 -2.45 -4.04
N LEU A 49 10.47 -2.82 -3.25
CA LEU A 49 10.34 -2.41 -1.85
C LEU A 49 11.63 -2.64 -1.02
N PRO A 50 12.32 -3.80 -1.10
CA PRO A 50 13.54 -4.04 -0.33
C PRO A 50 14.62 -2.96 -0.52
N PHE A 51 14.73 -2.40 -1.74
CA PHE A 51 15.69 -1.35 -2.06
C PHE A 51 15.24 0.04 -1.62
N PHE A 52 13.96 0.21 -1.27
CA PHE A 52 13.35 1.46 -0.82
C PHE A 52 13.13 1.52 0.69
N LEU A 53 13.36 0.42 1.43
CA LEU A 53 13.16 0.38 2.89
C LEU A 53 13.95 1.48 3.62
N GLU A 54 15.24 1.63 3.32
CA GLU A 54 16.07 2.69 3.92
C GLU A 54 15.54 4.08 3.57
N LYS A 55 15.09 4.28 2.33
CA LYS A 55 14.53 5.56 1.88
C LYS A 55 13.26 5.91 2.66
N PHE A 56 12.33 4.97 2.82
CA PHE A 56 11.14 5.20 3.64
C PHE A 56 11.48 5.41 5.11
N TYR A 57 12.41 4.63 5.66
CA TYR A 57 12.78 4.71 7.08
C TYR A 57 13.43 6.06 7.45
N THR A 58 14.18 6.66 6.53
CA THR A 58 14.96 7.88 6.79
C THR A 58 14.33 9.15 6.25
N MET A 59 13.30 9.06 5.41
CA MET A 59 12.66 10.25 4.85
C MET A 59 11.89 11.05 5.89
N ASP A 60 11.89 12.37 5.71
CA ASP A 60 11.05 13.29 6.50
C ASP A 60 9.63 13.28 5.94
N ILE A 61 8.75 12.48 6.55
CA ILE A 61 7.33 12.42 6.20
C ILE A 61 6.64 13.65 6.80
N LYS A 62 6.12 14.53 5.94
CA LYS A 62 5.60 15.83 6.38
C LYS A 62 4.32 15.70 7.20
N ASP A 63 3.50 14.71 6.86
CA ASP A 63 2.25 14.40 7.56
C ASP A 63 2.16 12.87 7.77
N PRO A 64 2.75 12.35 8.85
CA PRO A 64 2.80 10.91 9.11
C PRO A 64 1.42 10.26 9.24
N GLU A 65 0.45 10.95 9.86
CA GLU A 65 -0.90 10.43 10.02
C GLU A 65 -1.63 10.35 8.68
N ASN A 66 -1.48 11.37 7.82
CA ASN A 66 -2.02 11.31 6.47
C ASN A 66 -1.38 10.18 5.64
N PHE A 67 -0.08 9.98 5.78
CA PHE A 67 0.62 8.88 5.13
C PHE A 67 0.16 7.51 5.64
N ARG A 68 -0.07 7.36 6.95
CA ARG A 68 -0.64 6.14 7.55
C ARG A 68 -2.03 5.84 7.00
N LEU A 69 -2.88 6.86 6.86
CA LEU A 69 -4.19 6.72 6.21
C LEU A 69 -4.06 6.25 4.76
N ALA A 70 -3.04 6.71 4.02
CA ALA A 70 -2.80 6.24 2.66
C ALA A 70 -2.45 4.73 2.63
N LEU A 71 -1.64 4.24 3.57
CA LEU A 71 -1.36 2.81 3.71
C LEU A 71 -2.64 2.01 3.96
N TRP A 72 -3.51 2.48 4.85
CA TRP A 72 -4.79 1.82 5.14
C TRP A 72 -5.75 1.82 3.97
N ARG A 73 -5.85 2.92 3.20
CA ARG A 73 -6.69 2.97 1.99
C ARG A 73 -6.33 1.85 1.01
N VAL A 74 -5.02 1.60 0.83
CA VAL A 74 -4.53 0.54 -0.05
C VAL A 74 -4.79 -0.85 0.52
N GLN A 75 -4.67 -1.05 1.84
CA GLN A 75 -5.03 -2.32 2.50
C GLN A 75 -6.52 -2.62 2.30
N VAL A 76 -7.41 -1.65 2.60
CA VAL A 76 -8.86 -1.79 2.42
C VAL A 76 -9.23 -2.06 0.96
N ASP A 77 -8.68 -1.32 0.00
CA ASP A 77 -8.92 -1.57 -1.42
C ASP A 77 -8.46 -2.97 -1.85
N SER A 78 -7.34 -3.43 -1.32
CA SER A 78 -6.80 -4.76 -1.63
C SER A 78 -7.64 -5.89 -1.06
N ASP A 79 -8.19 -5.72 0.15
CA ASP A 79 -9.09 -6.69 0.75
C ASP A 79 -10.43 -6.75 0.00
N LEU A 80 -10.97 -5.59 -0.42
CA LEU A 80 -12.23 -5.51 -1.17
C LEU A 80 -12.14 -6.10 -2.58
N ARG A 81 -10.97 -6.00 -3.23
CA ARG A 81 -10.75 -6.42 -4.62
C ARG A 81 -9.92 -7.70 -4.74
N LEU A 82 -9.72 -8.42 -3.64
CA LEU A 82 -8.87 -9.62 -3.62
C LEU A 82 -9.28 -10.64 -4.68
N GLY A 83 -10.59 -10.77 -4.95
CA GLY A 83 -11.11 -11.68 -5.98
C GLY A 83 -10.82 -11.27 -7.43
N GLU A 84 -10.45 -10.01 -7.69
CA GLU A 84 -10.12 -9.52 -9.04
C GLU A 84 -8.74 -9.99 -9.49
N ASP A 85 -7.75 -9.90 -8.60
CA ASP A 85 -6.37 -10.33 -8.81
C ASP A 85 -5.70 -10.59 -7.46
N ILE A 86 -5.79 -11.85 -7.01
CA ILE A 86 -5.31 -12.28 -5.69
C ILE A 86 -3.84 -11.92 -5.50
N SER A 87 -3.00 -12.22 -6.50
CA SER A 87 -1.55 -12.02 -6.40
C SER A 87 -1.21 -10.54 -6.26
N LYS A 88 -1.77 -9.69 -7.12
CA LYS A 88 -1.55 -8.24 -7.09
C LYS A 88 -2.00 -7.62 -5.77
N HIS A 89 -3.20 -7.97 -5.29
CA HIS A 89 -3.75 -7.38 -4.08
C HIS A 89 -3.05 -7.90 -2.81
N GLN A 90 -2.65 -9.17 -2.76
CA GLN A 90 -1.80 -9.68 -1.67
C GLN A 90 -0.44 -8.98 -1.61
N GLN A 91 0.21 -8.75 -2.75
CA GLN A 91 1.49 -8.04 -2.81
C GLN A 91 1.36 -6.59 -2.35
N ARG A 92 0.28 -5.89 -2.74
CA ARG A 92 0.00 -4.53 -2.28
C ARG A 92 -0.24 -4.48 -0.77
N SER A 93 -1.03 -5.40 -0.22
CA SER A 93 -1.24 -5.51 1.23
C SER A 93 0.07 -5.82 1.97
N TYR A 94 0.95 -6.66 1.41
CA TYR A 94 2.27 -6.93 1.98
C TYR A 94 3.13 -5.66 2.03
N VAL A 95 3.18 -4.89 0.93
CA VAL A 95 3.94 -3.64 0.86
C VAL A 95 3.47 -2.66 1.93
N THR A 96 2.17 -2.41 2.03
CA THR A 96 1.64 -1.41 2.95
C THR A 96 1.73 -1.82 4.40
N ARG A 97 1.50 -3.10 4.74
CA ARG A 97 1.72 -3.61 6.10
C ARG A 97 3.19 -3.55 6.51
N THR A 98 4.12 -3.83 5.59
CA THR A 98 5.56 -3.74 5.85
C THR A 98 5.96 -2.30 6.16
N LEU A 99 5.51 -1.34 5.35
CA LEU A 99 5.76 0.09 5.59
C LEU A 99 5.07 0.58 6.86
N GLU A 100 3.87 0.09 7.18
CA GLU A 100 3.18 0.46 8.41
C GLU A 100 3.95 -0.02 9.65
N LYS A 101 4.41 -1.29 9.66
CA LYS A 101 5.27 -1.83 10.73
C LYS A 101 6.57 -1.04 10.85
N LEU A 102 7.21 -0.73 9.72
CA LEU A 102 8.49 -0.02 9.69
C LEU A 102 8.40 1.39 10.28
N LEU A 103 7.34 2.12 9.97
CA LEU A 103 7.22 3.56 10.26
C LEU A 103 6.43 3.85 11.54
N PHE A 104 5.47 2.99 11.90
CA PHE A 104 4.52 3.24 13.00
C PHE A 104 4.55 2.16 14.09
N SER A 105 5.43 1.16 13.98
CA SER A 105 5.62 0.06 14.95
C SER A 105 4.41 -0.86 15.18
N GLU A 106 3.29 -0.64 14.49
CA GLU A 106 2.05 -1.41 14.64
C GLU A 106 1.31 -1.51 13.30
N VAL A 107 0.54 -2.59 13.09
CA VAL A 107 -0.41 -2.72 11.98
C VAL A 107 -1.82 -2.73 12.53
N LEU A 108 -2.66 -1.80 12.08
CA LEU A 108 -4.04 -1.72 12.55
C LEU A 108 -4.94 -2.77 11.89
N LEU A 109 -4.75 -3.02 10.59
CA LEU A 109 -5.58 -3.90 9.78
C LEU A 109 -4.88 -5.25 9.54
N GLU A 110 -4.48 -5.91 10.62
CA GLU A 110 -3.91 -7.25 10.53
C GLU A 110 -5.04 -8.29 10.45
N VAL A 111 -5.06 -9.05 9.35
CA VAL A 111 -5.92 -10.24 9.28
C VAL A 111 -5.29 -11.28 10.20
N VAL A 112 -5.83 -11.39 11.41
CA VAL A 112 -5.51 -12.51 12.29
C VAL A 112 -6.08 -13.74 11.61
N ALA A 113 -5.22 -14.57 11.02
CA ALA A 113 -5.61 -15.93 10.71
C ALA A 113 -5.90 -16.60 12.05
N GLU A 114 -7.17 -16.90 12.32
CA GLU A 114 -7.49 -17.81 13.41
C GLU A 114 -6.74 -19.12 13.13
N PRO A 115 -5.97 -19.65 14.08
CA PRO A 115 -5.33 -20.95 13.88
C PRO A 115 -6.45 -21.96 13.63
N ASP A 116 -6.36 -22.69 12.51
CA ASP A 116 -7.26 -23.80 12.22
C ASP A 116 -7.18 -24.79 13.40
N THR A 117 -8.16 -24.78 14.30
CA THR A 117 -8.32 -25.79 15.35
C THR A 117 -8.87 -27.08 14.74
N SER A 118 -8.25 -27.56 13.66
CA SER A 118 -8.45 -28.92 13.16
C SER A 118 -7.36 -29.85 13.72
N ASP A 119 -7.12 -29.73 15.02
CA ASP A 119 -6.37 -30.74 15.78
C ASP A 119 -7.24 -32.00 15.90
N GLU A 120 -6.84 -33.01 15.13
CA GLU A 120 -6.82 -34.43 15.48
C GLU A 120 -7.92 -34.94 16.44
N SER A 121 -9.04 -35.42 15.90
CA SER A 121 -9.74 -36.57 16.49
C SER A 121 -9.31 -37.85 15.76
N GLY A 122 -8.02 -38.16 15.85
CA GLY A 122 -7.52 -39.52 15.76
C GLY A 122 -7.52 -40.15 17.15
N PHE A 123 -8.03 -41.37 17.27
CA PHE A 123 -8.18 -42.22 18.48
C PHE A 123 -9.41 -41.97 19.36
N CYS A 124 -10.51 -42.69 19.10
CA CYS A 124 -10.82 -44.00 19.70
C CYS A 124 -12.04 -44.64 19.02
#